data_AF-A0A927TTY0-F1
#
_entry.id   AF-A0A927TTY0-F1
#
_cell.length_a   1.000
_cell.length_b   1.000
_cell.length_c   1.000
_cell.angle_alpha   90.00
_cell.angle_beta   90.00
_cell.angle_gamma   90.00
#
_symmetry.space_group_name_H-M   'P 1'
#
loop_
_entity.id
_entity.type
_entity.pdbx_description
1 polymer ?
#
loop_
_entity_poly.entity_id
_entity_poly.type
_entity_poly.pdbx_seq_one_letter_code
_entity_poly.pdbx_strand_id
1 'polypeptide(L)'
;MKIEDPAYRTILILAALLAFVLLLWAALKTGGRFGRTRTVEDMDEMDGLAFEKFCARLLEKRDFEEVQVTSSSGDFGIDILAEKEGVTYAIQCKRYTEPVGVAAIQQACAGREYYDRMVGAVMTNQYFTEPAKKAAKKCKILLWDRDKLKEML
;
A
#
# COMPACT_ATOMS: atom_id res chain seq x y z
N MET A 1 15.23 19.86 -50.64
CA MET A 1 16.54 19.59 -50.01
C MET A 1 16.76 18.09 -50.03
N LYS A 2 17.86 17.57 -50.60
CA LYS A 2 18.06 16.12 -50.80
C LYS A 2 18.53 15.45 -49.50
N ILE A 3 18.09 14.21 -49.27
CA ILE A 3 18.38 13.43 -48.04
C ILE A 3 19.89 13.16 -47.84
N GLU A 4 20.68 13.28 -48.90
CA GLU A 4 22.14 13.09 -48.91
C GLU A 4 22.93 14.31 -48.43
N ASP A 5 22.27 15.46 -48.22
CA ASP A 5 22.94 16.65 -47.72
C ASP A 5 23.38 16.44 -46.25
N PRO A 6 24.68 16.59 -45.93
CA PRO A 6 25.19 16.44 -44.57
C PRO A 6 24.53 17.41 -43.56
N ALA A 7 24.05 18.58 -44.02
CA ALA A 7 23.28 19.49 -43.20
C ALA A 7 21.89 18.93 -42.86
N TYR A 8 21.24 18.22 -43.80
CA TYR A 8 19.96 17.58 -43.53
C TYR A 8 20.09 16.41 -42.54
N ARG A 9 21.15 15.61 -42.67
CA ARG A 9 21.44 14.50 -41.74
C ARG A 9 21.69 15.00 -40.32
N THR A 10 22.46 16.08 -40.17
CA THR A 10 22.72 16.68 -38.85
C THR A 10 21.45 17.24 -38.22
N ILE A 11 20.59 17.90 -39.00
CA ILE A 11 19.27 18.38 -38.54
C ILE A 11 18.39 17.21 -38.07
N LEU A 12 18.35 16.10 -38.80
CA LEU A 12 17.55 14.92 -38.41
C LEU A 12 18.04 14.28 -37.10
N ILE A 13 19.37 14.17 -36.91
CA ILE A 13 19.95 13.62 -35.69
C ILE A 13 19.60 14.51 -34.48
N LEU A 14 19.73 15.83 -34.62
CA LEU A 14 19.38 16.78 -33.55
C LEU A 14 17.89 16.72 -33.20
N ALA A 15 17.01 16.61 -34.21
CA ALA A 15 15.57 16.46 -33.99
C ALA A 15 15.22 15.15 -33.26
N ALA A 16 15.87 14.04 -33.62
CA ALA A 16 15.68 12.74 -32.96
C ALA A 16 16.18 12.74 -31.51
N LEU A 17 17.33 13.36 -31.24
CA LEU A 17 17.86 13.53 -29.88
C LEU A 17 16.94 14.40 -29.03
N LEU A 18 16.43 15.50 -29.58
CA LEU A 18 15.47 16.36 -28.88
C LEU A 18 14.18 15.60 -28.55
N ALA A 19 13.64 14.84 -29.50
CA ALA A 19 12.46 14.01 -29.28
C ALA A 19 12.71 12.93 -28.21
N PHE A 20 13.88 12.29 -28.23
CA PHE A 20 14.26 11.28 -27.22
C PHE A 20 14.37 11.90 -25.82
N VAL A 21 14.99 13.07 -25.68
CA VAL A 21 15.07 13.81 -24.41
C VAL A 21 13.68 14.22 -23.92
N LEU A 22 12.80 14.67 -24.81
CA LEU A 22 11.42 15.02 -24.46
C LEU A 22 10.61 13.79 -24.02
N LEU A 23 10.79 12.65 -24.69
CA LEU A 23 10.15 11.38 -24.33
C LEU A 23 10.66 10.85 -22.99
N LEU A 24 11.97 10.93 -22.73
CA LEU A 24 12.56 10.58 -21.43
C LEU A 24 12.05 11.51 -20.33
N TRP A 25 12.00 12.82 -20.57
CA TRP A 25 11.48 13.78 -19.60
C TRP A 25 9.99 13.56 -19.32
N ALA A 26 9.19 13.24 -20.35
CA ALA A 26 7.80 12.86 -20.19
C ALA A 26 7.64 11.55 -19.40
N ALA A 27 8.44 10.52 -19.70
CA ALA A 27 8.45 9.24 -19.00
C ALA A 27 8.86 9.39 -17.51
N LEU A 28 9.86 10.24 -17.23
CA LEU A 28 10.28 10.57 -15.87
C LEU A 28 9.19 11.36 -15.12
N LYS A 29 8.45 12.24 -15.80
CA LYS A 29 7.31 12.97 -15.20
C LYS A 29 6.07 12.11 -14.97
N THR A 30 5.88 11.03 -15.73
CA THR A 30 4.77 10.10 -15.52
C THR A 30 4.93 9.20 -14.29
N GLY A 31 6.13 9.12 -13.70
CA GLY A 31 6.40 8.38 -12.46
C GLY A 31 5.94 9.07 -11.16
N GLY A 32 5.42 10.29 -11.25
CA GLY A 32 5.07 11.09 -10.08
C GLY A 32 3.60 11.51 -10.06
N ARG A 33 2.66 10.56 -9.99
CA ARG A 33 1.36 10.87 -9.37
C ARG A 33 1.62 11.09 -7.88
N PHE A 34 2.10 12.29 -7.55
CA PHE A 34 2.26 12.76 -6.17
C PHE A 34 0.84 12.94 -5.61
N GLY A 35 0.27 11.81 -5.18
CA GLY A 35 -1.03 11.76 -4.54
C GLY A 35 -0.95 12.59 -3.27
N ARG A 36 -1.72 13.68 -3.26
CA ARG A 36 -2.08 14.53 -2.12
C ARG A 36 -1.78 13.83 -0.79
N THR A 37 -0.87 14.39 0.01
CA THR A 37 -0.57 13.91 1.37
C THR A 37 -1.88 13.89 2.14
N ARG A 38 -2.47 12.70 2.30
CA ARG A 38 -3.67 12.54 3.14
C ARG A 38 -3.22 12.70 4.58
N THR A 39 -3.92 13.55 5.32
CA THR A 39 -3.62 13.77 6.73
C THR A 39 -4.28 12.67 7.57
N VAL A 40 -3.92 12.62 8.84
CA VAL A 40 -4.44 11.64 9.81
C VAL A 40 -5.95 11.79 9.98
N GLU A 41 -6.45 13.02 9.91
CA GLU A 41 -7.86 13.35 10.05
C GLU A 41 -8.71 12.73 8.94
N ASP A 42 -8.15 12.56 7.74
CA ASP A 42 -8.85 11.92 6.63
C ASP A 42 -9.24 10.47 6.94
N MET A 43 -8.52 9.77 7.83
CA MET A 43 -8.77 8.35 8.11
C MET A 43 -10.13 8.10 8.79
N ASP A 44 -10.61 9.08 9.56
CA ASP A 44 -11.83 8.93 10.36
C ASP A 44 -13.10 9.17 9.53
N GLU A 45 -12.97 9.90 8.42
CA GLU A 45 -14.06 10.19 7.48
C GLU A 45 -14.24 9.10 6.42
N MET A 46 -13.28 8.17 6.29
CA MET A 46 -13.33 7.10 5.30
C MET A 46 -14.34 6.01 5.67
N ASP A 47 -15.00 5.45 4.65
CA ASP A 47 -15.65 4.14 4.80
C ASP A 47 -14.63 3.00 4.89
N GLY A 48 -15.09 1.77 5.19
CA GLY A 48 -14.19 0.61 5.37
C GLY A 48 -13.36 0.31 4.12
N LEU A 49 -14.00 0.32 2.94
CA LEU A 49 -13.34 0.01 1.66
C LEU A 49 -12.33 1.09 1.27
N ALA A 50 -12.66 2.36 1.52
CA ALA A 50 -11.76 3.49 1.31
C ALA A 50 -10.53 3.39 2.23
N PHE A 51 -10.73 2.95 3.48
CA PHE A 51 -9.68 2.73 4.45
C PHE A 51 -8.76 1.57 4.03
N GLU A 52 -9.29 0.43 3.58
CA GLU A 52 -8.50 -0.69 3.02
C GLU A 52 -7.60 -0.22 1.87
N LYS A 53 -8.16 0.52 0.91
CA LYS A 53 -7.40 1.09 -0.21
C LYS A 53 -6.38 2.11 0.26
N PHE A 54 -6.65 2.83 1.35
CA PHE A 54 -5.69 3.74 1.96
C PHE A 54 -4.51 2.98 2.58
N CYS A 55 -4.78 1.94 3.36
CA CYS A 55 -3.76 1.07 3.95
C CYS A 55 -2.88 0.43 2.87
N ALA A 56 -3.46 -0.06 1.77
CA ALA A 56 -2.69 -0.62 0.65
C ALA A 56 -1.69 0.40 0.07
N ARG A 57 -2.15 1.62 -0.24
CA ARG A 57 -1.26 2.69 -0.72
C ARG A 57 -0.22 3.12 0.29
N LEU A 58 -0.54 3.05 1.59
CA LEU A 58 0.40 3.36 2.65
C LEU A 58 1.54 2.34 2.71
N LEU A 59 1.21 1.06 2.52
CA LEU A 59 2.19 -0.02 2.44
C LEU A 59 3.09 0.13 1.22
N GLU A 60 2.51 0.41 0.04
CA GLU A 60 3.28 0.71 -1.18
C GLU A 60 4.28 1.86 -0.97
N LYS A 61 3.86 2.93 -0.27
CA LYS A 61 4.73 4.06 0.10
C LYS A 61 5.82 3.71 1.10
N ARG A 62 5.72 2.57 1.78
CA ARG A 62 6.67 2.07 2.78
C ARG A 62 7.44 0.85 2.28
N ASP A 63 7.64 0.81 0.96
CA ASP A 63 8.46 -0.16 0.26
C ASP A 63 7.98 -1.61 0.47
N PHE A 64 6.67 -1.79 0.68
CA PHE A 64 6.06 -3.10 0.50
C PHE A 64 5.84 -3.35 -0.99
N GLU A 65 6.09 -4.58 -1.38
CA GLU A 65 5.96 -5.13 -2.72
C GLU A 65 4.73 -6.02 -2.81
N GLU A 66 4.30 -6.33 -4.03
CA GLU A 66 3.16 -7.23 -4.32
C GLU A 66 1.89 -6.92 -3.51
N VAL A 67 1.62 -5.63 -3.25
CA VAL A 67 0.47 -5.20 -2.45
C VAL A 67 -0.83 -5.47 -3.22
N GLN A 68 -1.65 -6.38 -2.69
CA GLN A 68 -2.91 -6.81 -3.29
C GLN A 68 -4.05 -6.67 -2.29
N VAL A 69 -5.07 -5.87 -2.63
CA VAL A 69 -6.35 -5.87 -1.91
C VAL A 69 -7.15 -7.11 -2.30
N THR A 70 -7.66 -7.85 -1.32
CA THR A 70 -8.45 -9.07 -1.53
C THR A 70 -9.91 -8.74 -1.90
N SER A 71 -10.68 -9.75 -2.30
CA SER A 71 -12.09 -9.57 -2.61
C SER A 71 -12.90 -9.38 -1.33
N SER A 72 -13.83 -8.41 -1.30
CA SER A 72 -14.68 -8.10 -0.14
C SER A 72 -15.60 -9.22 0.37
N SER A 73 -15.59 -10.38 -0.29
CA SER A 73 -16.33 -11.58 0.10
C SER A 73 -15.41 -12.79 0.02
N GLY A 74 -15.47 -13.66 1.03
CA GLY A 74 -14.68 -14.89 1.08
C GLY A 74 -13.19 -14.68 1.30
N ASP A 75 -12.78 -13.56 1.90
CA ASP A 75 -11.39 -13.19 2.17
C ASP A 75 -10.82 -13.78 3.47
N PHE A 76 -11.60 -14.60 4.18
CA PHE A 76 -11.23 -15.18 5.47
C PHE A 76 -10.73 -14.15 6.50
N GLY A 77 -11.16 -12.88 6.36
CA GLY A 77 -10.77 -11.77 7.23
C GLY A 77 -9.41 -11.14 6.93
N ILE A 78 -8.86 -11.27 5.72
CA ILE A 78 -7.64 -10.57 5.29
C ILE A 78 -7.97 -9.64 4.14
N ASP A 79 -7.73 -8.35 4.30
CA ASP A 79 -8.08 -7.35 3.30
C ASP A 79 -6.92 -7.06 2.34
N ILE A 80 -5.67 -7.28 2.79
CA ILE A 80 -4.46 -6.99 2.01
C ILE A 80 -3.44 -8.13 2.17
N LEU A 81 -2.90 -8.58 1.05
CA LEU A 81 -1.67 -9.37 0.97
C LEU A 81 -0.53 -8.46 0.51
N ALA A 82 0.66 -8.63 1.07
CA ALA A 82 1.84 -7.85 0.67
C ALA A 82 3.13 -8.63 0.97
N GLU A 83 4.23 -8.17 0.40
CA GLU A 83 5.58 -8.65 0.70
C GLU A 83 6.46 -7.47 1.12
N LYS A 84 7.45 -7.72 1.98
CA LYS A 84 8.55 -6.78 2.21
C LYS A 84 9.82 -7.55 2.48
N GLU A 85 10.85 -7.30 1.67
CA GLU A 85 12.18 -7.92 1.85
C GLU A 85 12.10 -9.47 1.93
N GLY A 86 11.26 -10.10 1.11
CA GLY A 86 11.05 -11.55 1.11
C GLY A 86 10.13 -12.07 2.22
N VAL A 87 9.57 -11.21 3.07
CA VAL A 87 8.62 -11.59 4.13
C VAL A 87 7.20 -11.31 3.67
N THR A 88 6.36 -12.34 3.66
CA THR A 88 4.97 -12.23 3.19
C THR A 88 3.99 -11.95 4.34
N TYR A 89 3.05 -11.04 4.09
CA TYR A 89 2.11 -10.51 5.07
C TYR A 89 0.65 -10.80 4.68
N ALA A 90 -0.16 -11.09 5.69
CA ALA A 90 -1.62 -11.10 5.65
C ALA A 90 -2.15 -10.01 6.60
N ILE A 91 -2.83 -9.01 6.06
CA ILE A 91 -3.17 -7.79 6.78
C ILE A 91 -4.69 -7.58 6.76
N GLN A 92 -5.29 -7.49 7.94
CA GLN A 92 -6.68 -7.03 8.12
C GLN A 92 -6.67 -5.53 8.43
N CYS A 93 -7.54 -4.78 7.78
CA CYS A 93 -7.84 -3.39 8.06
C CYS A 93 -9.16 -3.29 8.84
N LYS A 94 -9.21 -2.46 9.89
CA LYS A 94 -10.43 -2.15 10.63
C LYS A 94 -10.57 -0.65 10.81
N ARG A 95 -11.54 -0.05 10.12
CA ARG A 95 -11.94 1.34 10.33
C ARG A 95 -13.13 1.39 11.29
N TYR A 96 -12.91 1.85 12.51
CA TYR A 96 -13.94 1.94 13.56
C TYR A 96 -13.95 3.31 14.25
N THR A 97 -14.99 3.56 15.04
CA THR A 97 -15.08 4.70 15.96
C THR A 97 -14.63 4.34 17.38
N GLU A 98 -14.57 3.05 17.69
CA GLU A 98 -14.22 2.50 19.01
C GLU A 98 -12.98 1.60 18.93
N PRO A 99 -12.30 1.33 20.06
CA PRO A 99 -11.16 0.44 20.10
C PRO A 99 -11.43 -0.96 19.54
N VAL A 100 -10.44 -1.50 18.82
CA VAL A 100 -10.53 -2.80 18.15
C VAL A 100 -10.45 -3.95 19.17
N GLY A 101 -11.44 -4.83 19.09
CA GLY A 101 -11.60 -6.01 19.95
C GLY A 101 -10.85 -7.26 19.47
N VAL A 102 -10.96 -8.33 20.27
CA VAL A 102 -10.28 -9.61 20.06
C VAL A 102 -10.65 -10.28 18.73
N ALA A 103 -11.88 -10.11 18.26
CA ALA A 103 -12.37 -10.75 17.05
C ALA A 103 -11.50 -10.44 15.81
N ALA A 104 -11.08 -9.18 15.64
CA ALA A 104 -10.21 -8.79 14.53
C ALA A 104 -8.86 -9.53 14.57
N ILE A 105 -8.32 -9.78 15.76
CA ILE A 105 -7.06 -10.51 15.94
C ILE A 105 -7.23 -11.99 15.60
N GLN A 106 -8.36 -12.59 16.00
CA GLN A 106 -8.67 -13.98 15.69
C GLN A 106 -8.88 -14.19 14.20
N GLN A 107 -9.57 -13.26 13.53
CA GLN A 107 -9.73 -13.24 12.08
C GLN A 107 -8.36 -13.16 11.38
N ALA A 108 -7.52 -12.19 11.76
CA ALA A 108 -6.17 -12.07 11.18
C ALA A 108 -5.29 -13.30 11.44
N CYS A 109 -5.44 -13.95 12.61
CA CYS A 109 -4.73 -15.19 12.91
C CYS A 109 -5.15 -16.33 11.98
N ALA A 110 -6.46 -16.55 11.80
CA ALA A 110 -6.96 -17.59 10.92
C ALA A 110 -6.65 -17.30 9.45
N GLY A 111 -6.83 -16.05 9.03
CA GLY A 111 -6.57 -15.59 7.68
C GLY A 111 -5.10 -15.70 7.29
N ARG A 112 -4.16 -15.34 8.19
CA ARG A 112 -2.73 -15.53 7.95
C ARG A 112 -2.38 -16.98 7.62
N GLU A 113 -2.94 -17.93 8.37
CA GLU A 113 -2.74 -19.36 8.11
C GLU A 113 -3.39 -19.79 6.80
N TYR A 114 -4.62 -19.31 6.52
CA TYR A 114 -5.33 -19.64 5.27
C TYR A 114 -4.55 -19.23 4.01
N TYR A 115 -3.89 -18.07 4.03
CA TYR A 115 -3.11 -17.56 2.89
C TYR A 115 -1.62 -17.98 2.92
N ASP A 116 -1.22 -18.86 3.84
CA ASP A 116 0.17 -19.31 4.01
C ASP A 116 1.17 -18.14 4.10
N ARG A 117 0.83 -17.11 4.89
CA ARG A 117 1.66 -15.91 5.06
C ARG A 117 2.50 -15.98 6.34
N MET A 118 3.72 -15.47 6.26
CA MET A 118 4.67 -15.53 7.38
C MET A 118 4.24 -14.65 8.55
N VAL A 119 3.72 -13.45 8.24
CA VAL A 119 3.36 -12.44 9.23
C VAL A 119 1.91 -12.02 9.07
N GLY A 120 1.25 -11.77 10.19
CA GLY A 120 -0.12 -11.29 10.24
C GLY A 120 -0.15 -9.92 10.90
N ALA A 121 -0.96 -9.01 10.40
CA ALA A 121 -1.11 -7.69 10.99
C ALA A 121 -2.56 -7.23 11.00
N VAL A 122 -2.88 -6.35 11.95
CA VAL A 122 -4.13 -5.57 11.94
C VAL A 122 -3.80 -4.09 11.88
N MET A 123 -4.30 -3.42 10.84
CA MET A 123 -4.25 -1.98 10.64
C MET A 123 -5.56 -1.34 11.09
N THR A 124 -5.50 -0.24 11.84
CA THR A 124 -6.72 0.46 12.24
C THR A 124 -6.48 1.95 12.46
N ASN A 125 -7.52 2.76 12.23
CA ASN A 125 -7.55 4.17 12.63
C ASN A 125 -7.75 4.32 14.15
N GLN A 126 -8.03 3.25 14.88
CA GLN A 126 -8.25 3.28 16.32
C GLN A 126 -7.09 2.63 17.09
N TYR A 127 -7.31 2.40 18.38
CA TYR A 127 -6.40 1.65 19.24
C TYR A 127 -6.96 0.27 19.54
N PHE A 128 -6.14 -0.61 20.10
CA PHE A 128 -6.55 -1.96 20.49
C PHE A 128 -6.94 -2.04 21.95
N THR A 129 -7.98 -2.82 22.24
CA THR A 129 -8.34 -3.17 23.62
C THR A 129 -7.24 -4.03 24.26
N GLU A 130 -7.12 -4.00 25.59
CA GLU A 130 -6.14 -4.84 26.30
C GLU A 130 -6.29 -6.35 26.02
N PRO A 131 -7.51 -6.93 25.94
CA PRO A 131 -7.70 -8.30 25.49
C PRO A 131 -7.19 -8.54 24.06
N ALA A 132 -7.40 -7.60 23.13
CA ALA A 132 -6.89 -7.72 21.76
C ALA A 132 -5.36 -7.75 21.74
N LYS A 133 -4.70 -6.88 22.52
CA LYS A 133 -3.22 -6.90 22.67
C LYS A 133 -2.71 -8.24 23.21
N LYS A 134 -3.40 -8.81 24.21
CA LYS A 134 -3.06 -10.14 24.76
C LYS A 134 -3.23 -11.25 23.71
N ALA A 135 -4.33 -11.23 22.94
CA ALA A 135 -4.56 -12.17 21.86
C ALA A 135 -3.50 -12.05 20.77
N ALA A 136 -3.14 -10.82 20.38
CA ALA A 136 -2.17 -10.55 19.32
C ALA A 136 -0.80 -11.10 19.67
N LYS A 137 -0.38 -10.96 20.94
CA LYS A 137 0.86 -11.57 21.44
C LYS A 137 0.85 -13.09 21.34
N LYS A 138 -0.29 -13.74 21.56
CA LYS A 138 -0.41 -15.21 21.46
C LYS A 138 -0.43 -15.70 20.01
N CYS A 139 -1.15 -14.99 19.16
CA CYS A 139 -1.28 -15.29 17.73
C CYS A 139 -0.11 -14.76 16.88
N LYS A 140 0.83 -14.02 17.48
CA LYS A 140 1.95 -13.34 16.83
C LYS A 140 1.49 -12.38 15.72
N ILE A 141 0.42 -11.64 15.99
CA ILE A 141 -0.15 -10.63 15.10
C ILE A 141 0.44 -9.25 15.43
N LEU A 142 0.91 -8.55 14.40
CA LEU A 142 1.36 -7.18 14.51
C LEU A 142 0.16 -6.23 14.67
N LEU A 143 0.33 -5.24 15.53
CA LEU A 143 -0.70 -4.23 15.79
C LEU A 143 -0.21 -2.91 15.21
N TRP A 144 -0.87 -2.44 14.16
CA TRP A 144 -0.61 -1.16 13.52
C TRP A 144 -1.81 -0.24 13.79
N ASP A 145 -1.81 0.34 14.99
CA ASP A 145 -2.82 1.29 15.44
C ASP A 145 -2.63 2.67 14.81
N ARG A 146 -3.50 3.62 15.20
CA ARG A 146 -3.45 5.01 14.72
C ARG A 146 -2.05 5.61 14.75
N ASP A 147 -1.33 5.48 15.87
CA ASP A 147 -0.03 6.13 16.00
C ASP A 147 1.00 5.46 15.10
N LYS A 148 0.90 4.13 14.93
CA LYS A 148 1.73 3.46 13.94
C LYS A 148 1.42 3.91 12.51
N LEU A 149 0.16 4.10 12.15
CA LEU A 149 -0.22 4.60 10.83
C LEU A 149 0.28 6.03 10.60
N LYS A 150 0.29 6.88 11.64
CA LYS A 150 0.90 8.23 11.59
C LYS A 150 2.39 8.18 11.29
N GLU A 151 3.13 7.28 11.94
CA GLU A 151 4.56 7.08 11.66
C GLU A 151 4.82 6.63 10.22
N MET A 152 3.84 5.93 9.62
CA MET A 152 3.89 5.44 8.25
C MET A 152 3.42 6.47 7.21
N LEU A 153 2.93 7.66 7.60
CA LEU A 153 2.62 8.75 6.65
C LEU A 153 3.85 9.57 6.27
#